data_AF-A0A7J7GBJ2-F1
#
_entry.id   AF-A0A7J7GBJ2-F1
#
_cell.length_a   1.000
_cell.length_b   1.000
_cell.length_c   1.000
_cell.angle_alpha   90.00
_cell.angle_beta   90.00
_cell.angle_gamma   90.00
#
_symmetry.space_group_name_H-M   'P 1'
#
loop_
_entity.id
_entity.type
_entity.pdbx_description
1 polymer ?
#
loop_
_entity_poly.entity_id
_entity_poly.type
_entity_poly.pdbx_seq_one_letter_code
_entity_poly.pdbx_strand_id
1 'polypeptide(L)'
;MNTRLILTATTLAVVAIFIAFNTSTNHHVLFFFTPTPIPGSNNHRHTAEIIHLTGAVGPESLAFSPAGEGPYTGVADGQIRKWQGHGLGWVAFAFTTSPRNECVQPFAPEMEHICGRPLGLRQFMSSILSGDKTGRLMKYDKSSKEVTILLRGLAFANGVALSKDHSFVLVAETTTCKILRLWLHGPNGGNSDVFAELPGFPDNVRRNSEGEFWVALHSKKGLLADWVASNTWVGKSLLKLPLGFKQLHYLLVGGKPHATAIKLSEKGEILEVLEDSEGKSLRFISEVEEKNGKLWIGSVMMPFIGFYNR
;
A
#
# COMPACT_ATOMS: atom_id res chain seq x y z
N MET A 1 34.96 17.59 13.50
CA MET A 1 33.78 17.27 14.35
C MET A 1 34.17 16.11 15.26
N ASN A 2 33.97 16.22 16.58
CA ASN A 2 34.54 15.28 17.56
C ASN A 2 33.80 13.93 17.53
N THR A 3 34.47 12.87 17.09
CA THR A 3 33.90 11.51 16.95
C THR A 3 33.27 10.99 18.23
N ARG A 4 33.82 11.36 19.40
CA ARG A 4 33.24 10.98 20.71
C ARG A 4 31.91 11.64 20.98
N LEU A 5 31.73 12.90 20.55
CA LEU A 5 30.50 13.67 20.70
C LEU A 5 29.39 13.14 19.80
N ILE A 6 29.75 12.72 18.57
CA ILE A 6 28.81 12.09 17.64
C ILE A 6 28.36 10.73 18.20
N LEU A 7 29.28 9.94 18.73
CA LEU A 7 28.96 8.62 19.29
C LEU A 7 28.03 8.74 20.51
N THR A 8 28.30 9.66 21.43
CA THR A 8 27.43 9.89 22.59
C THR A 8 26.06 10.43 22.19
N ALA A 9 25.97 11.39 21.28
CA ALA A 9 24.70 11.91 20.79
C ALA A 9 23.87 10.81 20.09
N THR A 10 24.51 9.99 19.26
CA THR A 10 23.85 8.87 18.57
C THR A 10 23.38 7.82 19.57
N THR A 11 24.19 7.48 20.57
CA THR A 11 23.84 6.51 21.61
C THR A 11 22.66 7.01 22.45
N LEU A 12 22.68 8.29 22.86
CA LEU A 12 21.56 8.90 23.59
C LEU A 12 20.28 8.94 22.77
N ALA A 13 20.36 9.24 21.46
CA ALA A 13 19.22 9.21 20.56
C ALA A 13 18.64 7.78 20.42
N VAL A 14 19.48 6.77 20.25
CA VAL A 14 19.05 5.36 20.18
C VAL A 14 18.42 4.90 21.49
N VAL A 15 19.01 5.27 22.64
CA VAL A 15 18.46 4.95 23.97
C VAL A 15 17.13 5.67 24.20
N ALA A 16 17.00 6.95 23.83
CA ALA A 16 15.75 7.69 23.93
C ALA A 16 14.64 7.08 23.05
N ILE A 17 14.97 6.69 21.82
CA ILE A 17 14.05 5.96 20.93
C ILE A 17 13.64 4.63 21.58
N PHE A 18 14.60 3.86 22.09
CA PHE A 18 14.32 2.56 22.72
C PHE A 18 13.44 2.68 23.98
N ILE A 19 13.68 3.71 24.81
CA ILE A 19 12.86 4.02 26.00
C ILE A 19 11.45 4.47 25.58
N ALA A 20 11.33 5.30 24.54
CA ALA A 20 10.03 5.73 24.00
C ALA A 20 9.21 4.54 23.45
N PHE A 21 9.87 3.53 22.88
CA PHE A 21 9.20 2.32 22.40
C PHE A 21 8.87 1.28 23.49
N ASN A 22 9.66 1.20 24.57
CA ASN A 22 9.40 0.26 25.68
C ASN A 22 8.42 0.79 26.72
N THR A 23 8.24 2.11 26.83
CA THR A 23 7.23 2.69 27.72
C THR A 23 5.88 2.74 27.00
N SER A 24 5.17 1.61 27.01
CA SER A 24 3.86 1.37 26.36
C SER A 24 2.70 2.28 26.80
N THR A 25 2.94 3.41 27.46
CA THR A 25 1.88 4.22 28.11
C THR A 25 1.92 5.71 27.79
N ASN A 26 2.94 6.25 27.11
CA ASN A 26 3.02 7.69 26.85
C ASN A 26 2.58 8.07 25.42
N HIS A 27 1.26 8.14 25.21
CA HIS A 27 0.65 8.70 24.00
C HIS A 27 1.08 10.15 23.69
N HIS A 28 1.68 10.86 24.65
CA HIS A 28 2.09 12.27 24.51
C HIS A 28 3.41 12.50 23.76
N VAL A 29 4.34 11.54 23.72
CA VAL A 29 5.63 11.69 22.99
C VAL A 29 5.45 11.50 21.47
N LEU A 30 4.34 10.88 21.06
CA LEU A 30 4.03 10.49 19.68
C LEU A 30 3.36 11.57 18.84
N PHE A 31 2.91 12.68 19.44
CA PHE A 31 2.19 13.75 18.73
C PHE A 31 3.05 14.43 17.64
N PHE A 32 4.37 14.52 17.85
CA PHE A 32 5.31 15.14 16.91
C PHE A 32 5.49 14.38 15.59
N PHE A 33 5.08 13.11 15.53
CA PHE A 33 5.19 12.29 14.33
C PHE A 33 3.87 12.12 13.59
N THR A 34 2.76 12.60 14.16
CA THR A 34 1.43 12.45 13.53
C THR A 34 1.39 13.20 12.20
N PRO A 35 0.97 12.54 11.11
CA PRO A 35 0.90 13.22 9.81
C PRO A 35 -0.16 14.32 9.80
N THR A 36 0.06 15.35 9.00
CA THR A 36 -0.85 16.49 8.88
C THR A 36 -2.26 16.05 8.46
N PRO A 37 -3.33 16.73 8.94
CA PRO A 37 -4.68 16.54 8.41
C PRO A 37 -4.73 16.90 6.92
N ILE A 38 -5.53 16.18 6.14
CA ILE A 38 -5.76 16.48 4.73
C ILE A 38 -6.98 17.41 4.64
N PRO A 39 -6.85 18.64 4.10
CA PRO A 39 -7.98 19.55 3.97
C PRO A 39 -9.13 18.92 3.16
N GLY A 40 -10.37 19.08 3.64
CA GLY A 40 -11.56 18.54 2.97
C GLY A 40 -11.76 17.04 3.12
N SER A 41 -10.99 16.36 3.98
CA SER A 41 -11.20 14.94 4.22
C SER A 41 -12.47 14.65 4.99
N ASN A 42 -13.17 13.60 4.57
CA ASN A 42 -14.34 13.08 5.27
C ASN A 42 -13.94 11.85 6.08
N ASN A 43 -14.30 11.83 7.35
CA ASN A 43 -13.92 10.78 8.28
C ASN A 43 -15.06 9.76 8.43
N HIS A 44 -15.04 8.69 7.63
CA HIS A 44 -16.13 7.71 7.51
C HIS A 44 -15.94 6.52 8.48
N ARG A 45 -15.80 6.83 9.77
CA ARG A 45 -15.40 5.88 10.83
C ARG A 45 -16.36 4.69 11.05
N HIS A 46 -17.65 4.89 10.81
CA HIS A 46 -18.72 4.00 11.29
C HIS A 46 -19.55 3.34 10.18
N THR A 47 -19.23 3.61 8.92
CA THR A 47 -20.05 3.14 7.79
C THR A 47 -19.44 1.98 7.02
N ALA A 48 -18.21 1.57 7.34
CA ALA A 48 -17.59 0.41 6.72
C ALA A 48 -18.14 -0.87 7.37
N GLU A 49 -18.79 -1.69 6.57
CA GLU A 49 -19.03 -3.08 6.93
C GLU A 49 -17.74 -3.87 6.73
N ILE A 50 -17.40 -4.73 7.70
CA ILE A 50 -16.16 -5.51 7.68
C ILE A 50 -16.49 -6.97 7.42
N ILE A 51 -15.93 -7.51 6.35
CA ILE A 51 -15.91 -8.93 6.04
C ILE A 51 -14.56 -9.48 6.48
N HIS A 52 -14.56 -10.22 7.59
CA HIS A 52 -13.33 -10.83 8.09
C HIS A 52 -12.81 -11.94 7.18
N LEU A 53 -11.49 -11.94 6.97
CA LEU A 53 -10.74 -12.99 6.30
C LEU A 53 -10.13 -13.91 7.37
N THR A 54 -10.96 -14.75 7.99
CA THR A 54 -10.51 -15.62 9.10
C THR A 54 -9.37 -16.54 8.66
N GLY A 55 -8.33 -16.62 9.48
CA GLY A 55 -7.17 -17.46 9.22
C GLY A 55 -6.45 -17.09 7.92
N ALA A 56 -6.25 -15.80 7.66
CA ALA A 56 -5.48 -15.30 6.53
C ALA A 56 -4.72 -14.01 6.91
N VAL A 57 -3.76 -13.61 6.07
CA VAL A 57 -3.15 -12.27 6.06
C VAL A 57 -3.32 -11.71 4.65
N GLY A 58 -3.66 -10.43 4.55
CA GLY A 58 -4.20 -9.85 3.33
C GLY A 58 -5.73 -9.67 3.41
N PRO A 59 -6.36 -9.07 2.39
CA PRO A 59 -5.89 -9.07 1.02
C PRO A 59 -5.22 -7.77 0.56
N GLU A 60 -4.12 -7.92 -0.17
CA GLU A 60 -3.40 -6.79 -0.77
C GLU A 60 -4.17 -6.14 -1.93
N SER A 61 -4.92 -6.96 -2.69
CA SER A 61 -5.64 -6.54 -3.88
C SER A 61 -6.93 -7.33 -4.07
N LEU A 62 -7.90 -6.73 -4.77
CA LEU A 62 -9.19 -7.32 -5.09
C LEU A 62 -9.37 -7.42 -6.60
N ALA A 63 -10.21 -8.36 -7.02
CA ALA A 63 -10.64 -8.48 -8.40
C ALA A 63 -12.10 -8.94 -8.48
N PHE A 64 -12.78 -8.52 -9.55
CA PHE A 64 -14.12 -8.94 -9.89
C PHE A 64 -14.12 -9.54 -11.30
N SER A 65 -14.93 -10.58 -11.52
CA SER A 65 -15.07 -11.16 -12.86
C SER A 65 -15.84 -10.21 -13.80
N PRO A 66 -15.72 -10.38 -15.13
CA PRO A 66 -16.54 -9.62 -16.08
C PRO A 66 -18.06 -9.81 -15.87
N ALA A 67 -18.47 -10.98 -15.36
CA ALA A 67 -19.85 -11.25 -14.98
C ALA A 67 -20.28 -10.59 -13.65
N GLY A 68 -19.38 -9.85 -13.00
CA GLY A 68 -19.62 -9.19 -11.72
C GLY A 68 -19.48 -10.10 -10.50
N GLU A 69 -18.94 -11.31 -10.67
CA GLU A 69 -18.70 -12.22 -9.54
C GLU A 69 -17.52 -11.74 -8.69
N GLY A 70 -17.51 -12.12 -7.41
CA GLY A 70 -16.46 -11.81 -6.45
C GLY A 70 -16.99 -11.10 -5.22
N PRO A 71 -16.12 -10.40 -4.46
CA PRO A 71 -14.70 -10.21 -4.74
C PRO A 71 -13.88 -11.52 -4.69
N TYR A 72 -12.83 -11.56 -5.52
CA TYR A 72 -11.74 -12.53 -5.45
C TYR A 72 -10.52 -11.87 -4.83
N THR A 73 -9.74 -12.64 -4.08
CA THR A 73 -8.49 -12.13 -3.54
C THR A 73 -7.45 -13.18 -3.22
N GLY A 74 -6.18 -12.83 -3.37
CA GLY A 74 -5.05 -13.60 -2.87
C GLY A 74 -4.75 -13.33 -1.40
N VAL A 75 -4.30 -14.34 -0.68
CA VAL A 75 -3.86 -14.22 0.72
C VAL A 75 -2.45 -14.78 0.89
N ALA A 76 -1.80 -14.47 2.02
CA ALA A 76 -0.37 -14.69 2.23
C ALA A 76 0.11 -16.15 2.15
N ASP A 77 -0.78 -17.12 2.29
CA ASP A 77 -0.47 -18.55 2.18
C ASP A 77 -0.64 -19.10 0.75
N GLY A 78 -0.86 -18.24 -0.24
CA GLY A 78 -0.98 -18.62 -1.64
C GLY A 78 -2.38 -19.05 -2.08
N GLN A 79 -3.37 -19.01 -1.18
CA GLN A 79 -4.76 -19.24 -1.58
C GLN A 79 -5.30 -18.01 -2.33
N ILE A 80 -6.12 -18.27 -3.34
CA ILE A 80 -7.05 -17.31 -3.93
C ILE A 80 -8.43 -17.67 -3.39
N ARG A 81 -9.06 -16.74 -2.69
CA ARG A 81 -10.40 -16.90 -2.08
C ARG A 81 -11.44 -16.11 -2.85
N LYS A 82 -12.66 -16.63 -2.93
CA LYS A 82 -13.84 -15.95 -3.49
C LYS A 82 -14.86 -15.72 -2.38
N TRP A 83 -15.40 -14.52 -2.27
CA TRP A 83 -16.53 -14.23 -1.40
C TRP A 83 -17.83 -14.64 -2.10
N GLN A 84 -18.70 -15.35 -1.39
CA GLN A 84 -19.99 -15.81 -1.90
C GLN A 84 -21.19 -15.20 -1.16
N GLY A 85 -20.98 -14.10 -0.43
CA GLY A 85 -22.03 -13.44 0.36
C GLY A 85 -22.12 -13.96 1.79
N HIS A 86 -22.90 -13.27 2.63
CA HIS A 86 -22.95 -13.52 4.07
C HIS A 86 -23.43 -14.93 4.47
N GLY A 87 -24.24 -15.58 3.62
CA GLY A 87 -24.73 -16.94 3.89
C GLY A 87 -23.70 -18.04 3.67
N LEU A 88 -22.74 -17.85 2.77
CA LEU A 88 -21.76 -18.87 2.37
C LEU A 88 -20.32 -18.53 2.78
N GLY A 89 -20.01 -17.25 2.93
CA GLY A 89 -18.71 -16.79 3.38
C GLY A 89 -17.62 -16.84 2.30
N TRP A 90 -16.38 -17.05 2.75
CA TRP A 90 -15.21 -17.22 1.90
C TRP A 90 -15.02 -18.68 1.50
N VAL A 91 -14.80 -18.93 0.21
CA VAL A 91 -14.42 -20.24 -0.30
C VAL A 91 -13.05 -20.18 -0.97
N ALA A 92 -12.28 -21.27 -0.87
CA ALA A 92 -11.07 -21.45 -1.66
C ALA A 92 -11.45 -21.56 -3.14
N PHE A 93 -10.87 -20.72 -3.98
CA PHE A 93 -11.12 -20.69 -5.42
C PHE A 93 -9.96 -21.31 -6.20
N ALA A 94 -8.72 -20.96 -5.85
CA ALA A 94 -7.52 -21.48 -6.48
C ALA A 94 -6.32 -21.37 -5.54
N PHE A 95 -5.18 -21.93 -5.95
CA PHE A 95 -3.93 -21.92 -5.20
C PHE A 95 -2.74 -21.67 -6.12
N THR A 96 -1.71 -20.99 -5.63
CA THR A 96 -0.46 -20.77 -6.37
C THR A 96 0.44 -22.01 -6.45
N THR A 97 0.21 -23.03 -5.61
CA THR A 97 0.94 -24.31 -5.64
C THR A 97 0.02 -25.49 -5.29
N SER A 98 0.31 -26.67 -5.87
CA SER A 98 -0.56 -27.87 -5.79
C SER A 98 -0.25 -28.82 -4.62
N PRO A 99 1.01 -29.12 -4.22
CA PRO A 99 1.24 -29.74 -2.91
C PRO A 99 1.22 -28.66 -1.82
N ARG A 100 0.20 -28.68 -0.97
CA ARG A 100 -0.02 -27.69 0.11
C ARG A 100 0.23 -28.24 1.52
N ASN A 101 0.84 -29.42 1.66
CA ASN A 101 1.06 -30.07 2.96
C ASN A 101 1.84 -29.19 3.95
N GLU A 102 2.71 -28.33 3.44
CA GLU A 102 3.51 -27.39 4.23
C GLU A 102 2.89 -25.97 4.28
N CYS A 103 1.85 -25.71 3.48
CA CYS A 103 1.17 -24.42 3.33
C CYS A 103 -0.13 -24.36 4.13
N VAL A 104 -0.06 -24.82 5.38
CA VAL A 104 -1.19 -24.93 6.31
C VAL A 104 -1.32 -23.74 7.25
N GLN A 105 -0.24 -23.01 7.47
CA GLN A 105 -0.25 -21.83 8.31
C GLN A 105 -0.76 -20.62 7.51
N PRO A 106 -1.74 -19.86 8.04
CA PRO A 106 -2.20 -18.61 7.44
C PRO A 106 -1.10 -17.58 7.15
N PHE A 107 0.00 -17.71 7.88
CA PHE A 107 1.17 -16.86 7.78
C PHE A 107 2.41 -17.68 8.12
N ALA A 108 3.07 -18.23 7.10
CA ALA A 108 4.38 -18.89 7.18
C ALA A 108 5.33 -18.21 6.18
N PRO A 109 5.96 -17.10 6.57
CA PRO A 109 6.66 -16.26 5.62
C PRO A 109 7.92 -16.86 5.00
N GLU A 110 8.61 -17.70 5.76
CA GLU A 110 9.69 -18.55 5.29
C GLU A 110 9.22 -19.49 4.16
N MET A 111 7.93 -19.81 4.13
CA MET A 111 7.29 -20.64 3.11
C MET A 111 6.67 -19.84 1.96
N GLU A 112 6.72 -18.49 1.93
CA GLU A 112 6.13 -17.69 0.85
C GLU A 112 6.70 -18.04 -0.53
N HIS A 113 7.98 -18.41 -0.60
CA HIS A 113 8.62 -18.84 -1.85
C HIS A 113 8.11 -20.21 -2.37
N ILE A 114 7.51 -21.03 -1.50
CA ILE A 114 6.93 -22.35 -1.82
C ILE A 114 5.42 -22.24 -2.00
N CYS A 115 4.75 -21.67 -1.01
CA CYS A 115 3.31 -21.53 -0.97
C CYS A 115 2.80 -20.50 -1.96
N GLY A 116 3.64 -19.50 -2.26
CA GLY A 116 3.30 -18.34 -3.06
C GLY A 116 2.63 -17.27 -2.21
N ARG A 117 2.89 -16.02 -2.55
CA ARG A 117 2.11 -14.87 -2.09
C ARG A 117 1.67 -14.13 -3.35
N PRO A 118 0.46 -14.40 -3.88
CA PRO A 118 -0.03 -13.70 -5.04
C PRO A 118 -0.16 -12.20 -4.71
N LEU A 119 0.93 -11.48 -5.03
CA LEU A 119 1.20 -10.03 -5.05
C LEU A 119 2.19 -9.42 -4.03
N GLY A 120 2.53 -10.03 -2.89
CA GLY A 120 3.14 -9.22 -1.82
C GLY A 120 4.64 -9.32 -1.61
N LEU A 121 5.35 -8.22 -1.87
CA LEU A 121 6.69 -8.00 -1.38
C LEU A 121 6.65 -7.72 0.13
N ARG A 122 7.01 -8.68 0.99
CA ARG A 122 6.93 -8.52 2.45
C ARG A 122 8.01 -7.60 3.04
N GLN A 123 9.17 -7.52 2.40
CA GLN A 123 10.32 -6.74 2.89
C GLN A 123 10.33 -5.28 2.40
N PHE A 124 9.15 -4.71 2.15
CA PHE A 124 9.01 -3.39 1.53
C PHE A 124 9.70 -2.26 2.32
N MET A 125 9.81 -2.40 3.65
CA MET A 125 10.52 -1.42 4.49
C MET A 125 11.98 -1.24 4.06
N SER A 126 12.64 -2.31 3.61
CA SER A 126 14.01 -2.21 3.09
C SER A 126 14.04 -1.42 1.79
N SER A 127 13.08 -1.65 0.88
CA SER A 127 12.97 -0.90 -0.37
C SER A 127 12.76 0.59 -0.13
N ILE A 128 11.86 0.96 0.80
CA ILE A 128 11.62 2.36 1.18
C ILE A 128 12.87 2.98 1.82
N LEU A 129 13.42 2.35 2.85
CA LEU A 129 14.54 2.91 3.63
C LEU A 129 15.86 2.93 2.86
N SER A 130 16.09 1.99 1.95
CA SER A 130 17.27 2.00 1.09
C SER A 130 17.18 2.99 -0.07
N GLY A 131 15.96 3.48 -0.36
CA GLY A 131 15.67 4.27 -1.56
C GLY A 131 15.77 3.43 -2.83
N ASP A 132 15.35 2.17 -2.79
CA ASP A 132 15.39 1.29 -3.95
C ASP A 132 14.55 1.85 -5.10
N LYS A 133 15.11 1.80 -6.31
CA LYS A 133 14.50 2.29 -7.54
C LYS A 133 14.55 1.24 -8.65
N THR A 134 14.51 -0.04 -8.30
CA THR A 134 14.57 -1.12 -9.30
C THR A 134 13.22 -1.45 -9.92
N GLY A 135 12.14 -0.78 -9.49
CA GLY A 135 10.79 -0.93 -10.01
C GLY A 135 10.68 -0.64 -11.50
N ARG A 136 9.74 -1.34 -12.15
CA ARG A 136 9.50 -1.28 -13.59
C ARG A 136 8.00 -1.30 -13.88
N LEU A 137 7.59 -0.54 -14.88
CA LEU A 137 6.29 -0.72 -15.54
C LEU A 137 6.49 -1.61 -16.76
N MET A 138 5.69 -2.66 -16.88
CA MET A 138 5.82 -3.66 -17.95
C MET A 138 4.49 -3.85 -18.67
N LYS A 139 4.57 -3.99 -20.00
CA LYS A 139 3.46 -4.39 -20.86
C LYS A 139 3.69 -5.85 -21.28
N TYR A 140 2.68 -6.69 -21.10
CA TYR A 140 2.66 -8.02 -21.66
C TYR A 140 1.70 -8.09 -22.85
N ASP A 141 2.20 -8.50 -24.01
CA ASP A 141 1.37 -8.75 -25.19
C ASP A 141 0.94 -10.23 -25.19
N LYS A 142 -0.37 -10.48 -25.12
CA LYS A 142 -0.90 -11.85 -25.05
C LYS A 142 -0.73 -12.65 -26.35
N SER A 143 -0.66 -11.96 -27.50
CA SER A 143 -0.57 -12.58 -28.82
C SER A 143 0.86 -13.01 -29.14
N SER A 144 1.83 -12.11 -28.94
CA SER A 144 3.25 -12.40 -29.15
C SER A 144 3.89 -13.08 -27.95
N LYS A 145 3.26 -13.01 -26.76
CA LYS A 145 3.79 -13.46 -25.47
C LYS A 145 5.04 -12.68 -25.02
N GLU A 146 5.26 -11.49 -25.57
CA GLU A 146 6.41 -10.66 -25.24
C GLU A 146 6.14 -9.72 -24.07
N VAL A 147 7.19 -9.42 -23.30
CA VAL A 147 7.18 -8.40 -22.24
C VAL A 147 8.01 -7.20 -22.69
N THR A 148 7.41 -6.02 -22.76
CA THR A 148 8.09 -4.75 -22.99
C THR A 148 8.19 -3.97 -21.69
N ILE A 149 9.38 -3.48 -21.35
CA ILE A 149 9.57 -2.58 -20.20
C ILE A 149 9.27 -1.16 -20.67
N LEU A 150 8.21 -0.56 -20.14
CA LEU A 150 7.75 0.79 -20.49
C LEU A 150 8.44 1.87 -19.65
N LEU A 151 8.63 1.63 -18.35
CA LEU A 151 9.38 2.51 -17.44
C LEU A 151 10.33 1.70 -16.56
N ARG A 152 11.44 2.33 -16.16
CA ARG A 152 12.45 1.80 -15.24
C ARG A 152 12.76 2.86 -14.19
N GLY A 153 13.43 2.46 -13.11
CA GLY A 153 13.89 3.44 -12.12
C GLY A 153 12.80 3.85 -11.13
N LEU A 154 11.70 3.09 -11.04
CA LEU A 154 10.55 3.44 -10.21
C LEU A 154 10.83 3.09 -8.74
N ALA A 155 10.58 4.04 -7.86
CA ALA A 155 10.79 3.90 -6.43
C ALA A 155 9.61 3.17 -5.78
N PHE A 156 9.73 1.85 -5.66
CA PHE A 156 8.69 0.97 -5.14
C PHE A 156 7.35 1.15 -5.88
N ALA A 157 7.32 0.70 -7.15
CA ALA A 157 6.11 0.70 -7.97
C ALA A 157 5.09 -0.32 -7.45
N ASN A 158 3.89 0.13 -7.07
CA ASN A 158 2.82 -0.73 -6.51
C ASN A 158 1.62 -0.84 -7.46
N GLY A 159 0.74 0.16 -7.48
CA GLY A 159 -0.47 0.16 -8.30
C GLY A 159 -0.24 0.54 -9.77
N VAL A 160 -1.07 0.01 -10.66
CA VAL A 160 -1.14 0.38 -12.08
C VAL A 160 -2.59 0.48 -12.55
N ALA A 161 -2.93 1.52 -13.31
CA ALA A 161 -4.27 1.70 -13.88
C ALA A 161 -4.22 2.31 -15.28
N LEU A 162 -4.99 1.75 -16.21
CA LEU A 162 -5.16 2.31 -17.55
C LEU A 162 -6.29 3.35 -17.56
N SER A 163 -6.06 4.47 -18.24
CA SER A 163 -7.09 5.47 -18.55
C SER A 163 -8.28 4.86 -19.29
N LYS A 164 -9.43 5.55 -19.27
CA LYS A 164 -10.67 5.05 -19.88
C LYS A 164 -10.58 4.97 -21.40
N ASP A 165 -9.92 5.93 -22.02
CA ASP A 165 -9.72 6.03 -23.47
C ASP A 165 -8.40 5.38 -23.94
N HIS A 166 -7.66 4.74 -23.02
CA HIS A 166 -6.36 4.12 -23.26
C HIS A 166 -5.27 5.11 -23.74
N SER A 167 -5.44 6.41 -23.52
CA SER A 167 -4.45 7.43 -23.90
C SER A 167 -3.22 7.45 -23.01
N PHE A 168 -3.36 7.05 -21.73
CA PHE A 168 -2.27 6.96 -20.76
C PHE A 168 -2.44 5.82 -19.74
N VAL A 169 -1.36 5.47 -19.04
CA VAL A 169 -1.34 4.54 -17.91
C VAL A 169 -0.73 5.22 -16.69
N LEU A 170 -1.30 4.97 -15.51
CA LEU A 170 -0.83 5.46 -14.22
C LEU A 170 -0.04 4.39 -13.48
N VAL A 171 0.97 4.81 -12.72
CA VAL A 171 1.71 3.97 -11.78
C VAL A 171 1.86 4.68 -10.45
N ALA A 172 1.55 4.00 -9.36
CA ALA A 172 1.82 4.49 -8.02
C ALA A 172 3.29 4.27 -7.66
N GLU A 173 4.01 5.37 -7.38
CA GLU A 173 5.37 5.36 -6.88
C GLU A 173 5.35 5.66 -5.37
N THR A 174 5.40 4.59 -4.57
CA THR A 174 5.09 4.65 -3.15
C THR A 174 6.10 5.46 -2.37
N THR A 175 7.40 5.22 -2.57
CA THR A 175 8.46 5.86 -1.79
C THR A 175 8.49 7.37 -1.96
N THR A 176 8.09 7.89 -3.12
CA THR A 176 8.07 9.33 -3.43
C THR A 176 6.70 9.97 -3.24
N CYS A 177 5.69 9.19 -2.84
CA CYS A 177 4.31 9.64 -2.62
C CYS A 177 3.68 10.24 -3.89
N LYS A 178 3.90 9.61 -5.06
CA LYS A 178 3.47 10.14 -6.36
C LYS A 178 2.65 9.13 -7.15
N ILE A 179 1.74 9.65 -7.97
CA ILE A 179 1.21 8.93 -9.13
C ILE A 179 1.92 9.49 -10.35
N LEU A 180 2.56 8.60 -11.10
CA LEU A 180 3.20 8.91 -12.38
C LEU A 180 2.25 8.54 -13.51
N ARG A 181 2.27 9.30 -14.60
CA ARG A 181 1.55 9.00 -15.83
C ARG A 181 2.54 8.76 -16.96
N LEU A 182 2.30 7.71 -17.73
CA LEU A 182 2.93 7.47 -19.03
C LEU A 182 1.89 7.63 -20.12
N TRP A 183 2.10 8.57 -21.04
CA TRP A 183 1.29 8.73 -22.23
C TRP A 183 1.56 7.60 -23.21
N LEU A 184 0.51 6.92 -23.67
CA LEU A 184 0.61 5.78 -24.59
C LEU A 184 0.48 6.23 -26.05
N HIS A 185 -0.32 7.28 -26.30
CA HIS A 185 -0.64 7.79 -27.62
C HIS A 185 -0.66 9.33 -27.65
N GLY A 186 -0.85 9.89 -28.85
CA GLY A 186 -0.93 11.32 -29.07
C GLY A 186 0.43 12.04 -29.08
N PRO A 187 0.45 13.38 -29.09
CA PRO A 187 1.68 14.17 -29.19
C PRO A 187 2.69 13.92 -28.07
N ASN A 188 2.23 13.46 -26.91
CA ASN A 188 3.06 13.14 -25.75
C ASN A 188 3.41 11.65 -25.64
N GLY A 189 3.01 10.80 -26.59
CA GLY A 189 3.19 9.35 -26.53
C GLY A 189 4.63 8.95 -26.23
N GLY A 190 4.82 8.07 -25.25
CA GLY A 190 6.12 7.63 -24.75
C GLY A 190 6.71 8.50 -23.63
N ASN A 191 6.22 9.73 -23.43
CA ASN A 191 6.67 10.60 -22.33
C ASN A 191 5.92 10.31 -21.04
N SER A 192 6.58 10.58 -19.91
CA SER A 192 5.99 10.47 -18.58
C SER A 192 6.05 11.77 -17.79
N ASP A 193 5.05 12.01 -16.95
CA ASP A 193 4.97 13.16 -16.05
C ASP A 193 4.41 12.76 -14.67
N VAL A 194 4.44 13.69 -13.72
CA VAL A 194 3.78 13.52 -12.41
C VAL A 194 2.30 13.85 -12.61
N PHE A 195 1.44 12.87 -12.37
CA PHE A 195 0.00 13.01 -12.46
C PHE A 195 -0.59 13.65 -11.20
N ALA A 196 -0.13 13.19 -10.03
CA ALA A 196 -0.53 13.72 -8.73
C ALA A 196 0.56 13.49 -7.68
N GLU A 197 0.73 14.45 -6.77
CA GLU A 197 1.50 14.27 -5.53
C GLU A 197 0.52 14.04 -4.37
N LEU A 198 0.80 13.04 -3.55
CA LEU A 198 -0.12 12.56 -2.51
C LEU A 198 0.45 12.79 -1.11
N PRO A 199 -0.40 12.98 -0.09
CA PRO A 199 0.03 13.23 1.29
C PRO A 199 0.51 11.97 2.04
N GLY A 200 0.75 10.88 1.32
CA GLY A 200 1.08 9.57 1.90
C GLY A 200 1.57 8.59 0.86
N PHE A 201 1.75 7.35 1.29
CA PHE A 201 2.33 6.27 0.50
C PHE A 201 1.24 5.59 -0.35
N PRO A 202 1.12 5.89 -1.66
CA PRO A 202 0.13 5.24 -2.50
C PRO A 202 0.47 3.77 -2.71
N ASP A 203 -0.56 2.95 -2.82
CA ASP A 203 -0.47 1.52 -3.09
C ASP A 203 -1.23 1.22 -4.39
N ASN A 204 -2.33 0.46 -4.38
CA ASN A 204 -3.11 0.26 -5.59
C ASN A 204 -3.85 1.52 -6.06
N VAL A 205 -3.94 1.65 -7.39
CA VAL A 205 -4.76 2.64 -8.10
C VAL A 205 -5.78 1.93 -8.97
N ARG A 206 -7.05 2.33 -8.89
CA ARG A 206 -8.18 1.72 -9.62
C ARG A 206 -9.01 2.76 -10.31
N ARG A 207 -9.26 2.56 -11.61
CA ARG A 207 -10.17 3.41 -12.37
C ARG A 207 -11.61 2.99 -12.14
N ASN A 208 -12.51 3.95 -11.88
CA ASN A 208 -13.95 3.68 -11.83
C ASN A 208 -14.61 3.76 -13.22
N SER A 209 -15.94 3.62 -13.26
CA SER A 209 -16.69 3.64 -14.53
C SER A 209 -16.75 5.03 -15.18
N GLU A 210 -16.60 6.09 -14.40
CA GLU A 210 -16.64 7.48 -14.87
C GLU A 210 -15.34 7.85 -15.58
N GLY A 211 -14.21 7.30 -15.13
CA GLY A 211 -12.87 7.59 -15.67
C GLY A 211 -11.88 8.06 -14.60
N GLU A 212 -12.40 8.34 -13.40
CA GLU A 212 -11.67 8.80 -12.23
C GLU A 212 -10.92 7.64 -11.56
N PHE A 213 -9.99 7.97 -10.67
CA PHE A 213 -9.09 7.00 -10.06
C PHE A 213 -9.16 7.02 -8.55
N TRP A 214 -9.47 5.89 -7.94
CA TRP A 214 -9.26 5.65 -6.52
C TRP A 214 -7.82 5.22 -6.27
N VAL A 215 -7.21 5.79 -5.24
CA VAL A 215 -5.87 5.44 -4.76
C VAL A 215 -5.96 5.10 -3.28
N ALA A 216 -5.52 3.89 -2.93
CA ALA A 216 -5.30 3.52 -1.55
C ALA A 216 -4.00 4.13 -1.05
N LEU A 217 -4.01 4.82 0.10
CA LEU A 217 -2.78 5.16 0.81
C LEU A 217 -2.61 4.20 1.98
N HIS A 218 -1.46 3.51 2.01
CA HIS A 218 -1.09 2.66 3.13
C HIS A 218 -1.11 3.44 4.45
N SER A 219 -0.51 4.62 4.41
CA SER A 219 -0.62 5.63 5.46
C SER A 219 -0.29 7.00 4.89
N LYS A 220 -0.63 8.04 5.65
CA LYS A 220 -0.03 9.37 5.47
C LYS A 220 1.46 9.32 5.79
N LYS A 221 2.23 10.22 5.16
CA LYS A 221 3.68 10.32 5.40
C LYS A 221 3.94 11.14 6.67
N GLY A 222 4.76 10.61 7.58
CA GLY A 222 5.23 11.36 8.75
C GLY A 222 6.47 12.20 8.43
N LEU A 223 6.87 13.09 9.36
CA LEU A 223 8.08 13.92 9.19
C LEU A 223 9.36 13.10 8.96
N LEU A 224 9.48 11.95 9.64
CA LEU A 224 10.61 11.05 9.45
C LEU A 224 10.62 10.42 8.06
N ALA A 225 9.44 10.08 7.52
CA ALA A 225 9.33 9.58 6.16
C ALA A 225 9.77 10.63 5.13
N ASP A 226 9.36 11.89 5.31
CA ASP A 226 9.82 13.00 4.47
C ASP A 226 11.34 13.17 4.52
N TRP A 227 11.93 13.07 5.71
CA TRP A 227 13.38 13.18 5.88
C TRP A 227 14.13 12.02 5.22
N VAL A 228 13.64 10.77 5.39
CA VAL A 228 14.21 9.58 4.75
C VAL A 228 14.11 9.66 3.23
N ALA A 229 12.95 10.06 2.69
CA ALA A 229 12.73 10.21 1.25
C ALA A 229 13.68 11.25 0.64
N SER A 230 13.96 12.32 1.39
CA SER A 230 14.89 13.38 0.98
C SER A 230 16.37 12.99 1.18
N ASN A 231 16.68 12.02 2.06
CA ASN A 231 18.03 11.66 2.47
C ASN A 231 18.20 10.13 2.64
N THR A 232 18.48 9.42 1.54
CA THR A 232 18.57 7.94 1.54
C THR A 232 19.62 7.37 2.51
N TRP A 233 20.67 8.12 2.86
CA TRP A 233 21.67 7.70 3.84
C TRP A 233 21.07 7.49 5.24
N VAL A 234 20.03 8.23 5.59
CA VAL A 234 19.31 8.12 6.87
C VAL A 234 18.61 6.77 6.93
N GLY A 235 17.81 6.43 5.92
CA GLY A 235 17.09 5.17 5.89
C GLY A 235 18.04 3.96 5.89
N LYS A 236 19.14 4.03 5.14
CA LYS A 236 20.22 3.01 5.18
C LYS A 236 20.88 2.89 6.56
N SER A 237 20.94 3.98 7.32
CA SER A 237 21.48 3.94 8.69
C SER A 237 20.48 3.34 9.67
N LEU A 238 19.18 3.66 9.53
CA LEU A 238 18.11 3.05 10.32
C LEU A 238 18.06 1.52 10.13
N LEU A 239 18.30 1.04 8.90
CA LEU A 239 18.38 -0.40 8.59
C LEU A 239 19.53 -1.14 9.31
N LYS A 240 20.56 -0.43 9.79
CA LYS A 240 21.68 -1.02 10.54
C LYS A 240 21.42 -1.10 12.04
N LEU A 241 20.39 -0.40 12.53
CA LEU A 241 20.00 -0.47 13.94
C LEU A 241 19.23 -1.77 14.19
N PRO A 242 19.24 -2.29 15.44
CA PRO A 242 18.51 -3.49 15.82
C PRO A 242 16.99 -3.20 15.97
N LEU A 243 16.39 -2.51 14.99
CA LEU A 243 14.97 -2.18 14.97
C LEU A 243 14.21 -3.22 14.15
N GLY A 244 13.16 -3.78 14.73
CA GLY A 244 12.27 -4.70 14.04
C GLY A 244 11.35 -3.99 13.05
N PHE A 245 10.71 -4.76 12.15
CA PHE A 245 9.74 -4.25 11.18
C PHE A 245 8.69 -3.34 11.81
N LYS A 246 8.07 -3.77 12.93
CA LYS A 246 7.02 -3.00 13.61
C LYS A 246 7.50 -1.62 14.06
N GLN A 247 8.72 -1.53 14.59
CA GLN A 247 9.30 -0.26 15.07
C GLN A 247 9.60 0.67 13.89
N LEU A 248 10.27 0.17 12.85
CA LEU A 248 10.58 0.95 11.65
C LEU A 248 9.30 1.42 10.93
N HIS A 249 8.32 0.53 10.79
CA HIS A 249 7.03 0.85 10.19
C HIS A 249 6.31 1.94 10.98
N TYR A 250 6.20 1.78 12.30
CA TYR A 250 5.56 2.76 13.19
C TYR A 250 6.23 4.14 13.13
N LEU A 251 7.56 4.18 13.02
CA LEU A 251 8.34 5.41 12.83
C LEU A 251 8.02 6.12 11.51
N LEU A 252 7.92 5.38 10.39
CA LEU A 252 7.65 5.98 9.07
C LEU A 252 6.20 6.46 8.92
N VAL A 253 5.24 5.71 9.46
CA VAL A 253 3.81 6.03 9.33
C VAL A 253 3.29 7.02 10.38
N GLY A 254 4.19 7.55 11.21
CA GLY A 254 3.84 8.60 12.17
C GLY A 254 3.15 8.11 13.44
N GLY A 255 3.35 6.85 13.82
CA GLY A 255 2.93 6.30 15.11
C GLY A 255 1.43 6.04 15.27
N LYS A 256 0.63 6.20 14.22
CA LYS A 256 -0.80 5.87 14.29
C LYS A 256 -1.27 5.28 12.96
N PRO A 257 -1.91 4.10 12.95
CA PRO A 257 -2.62 3.62 11.78
C PRO A 257 -3.67 4.64 11.34
N HIS A 258 -3.74 4.88 10.04
CA HIS A 258 -4.63 5.87 9.45
C HIS A 258 -4.87 5.45 8.00
N ALA A 259 -6.01 4.81 7.74
CA ALA A 259 -6.40 4.50 6.36
C ALA A 259 -6.80 5.79 5.63
N THR A 260 -6.39 5.92 4.37
CA THR A 260 -6.81 7.03 3.52
C THR A 260 -7.04 6.55 2.10
N ALA A 261 -8.22 6.83 1.55
CA ALA A 261 -8.51 6.65 0.14
C ALA A 261 -8.65 8.04 -0.51
N ILE A 262 -8.02 8.22 -1.68
CA ILE A 262 -8.10 9.47 -2.45
C ILE A 262 -8.73 9.16 -3.80
N LYS A 263 -9.76 9.93 -4.17
CA LYS A 263 -10.32 9.94 -5.52
C LYS A 263 -9.68 11.06 -6.33
N LEU A 264 -9.15 10.74 -7.50
CA LEU A 264 -8.52 11.67 -8.42
C LEU A 264 -9.34 11.80 -9.70
N SER A 265 -9.43 13.01 -10.25
CA SER A 265 -9.97 13.25 -11.59
C SER A 265 -9.06 12.68 -12.67
N GLU A 266 -9.52 12.66 -13.92
CA GLU A 266 -8.68 12.31 -15.08
C GLU A 266 -7.50 13.25 -15.31
N LYS A 267 -7.46 14.39 -14.61
CA LYS A 267 -6.36 15.37 -14.64
C LYS A 267 -5.45 15.31 -13.40
N GLY A 268 -5.74 14.41 -12.46
CA GLY A 268 -4.95 14.27 -11.23
C GLY A 268 -5.36 15.20 -10.09
N GLU A 269 -6.52 15.86 -10.21
CA GLU A 269 -7.06 16.72 -9.15
C GLU A 269 -7.74 15.86 -8.08
N ILE A 270 -7.55 16.19 -6.81
CA ILE A 270 -8.24 15.50 -5.71
C ILE A 270 -9.72 15.90 -5.73
N LEU A 271 -10.59 14.91 -5.91
CA LEU A 271 -12.04 15.07 -5.89
C LEU A 271 -12.64 14.71 -4.53
N GLU A 272 -12.05 13.72 -3.86
CA GLU A 272 -12.57 13.19 -2.60
C GLU A 272 -11.44 12.57 -1.78
N VAL A 273 -11.52 12.71 -0.46
CA VAL A 273 -10.61 12.06 0.49
C VAL A 273 -11.44 11.40 1.59
N LEU A 274 -11.29 10.09 1.74
CA LEU A 274 -11.92 9.30 2.79
C LEU A 274 -10.87 8.83 3.78
N GLU A 275 -11.12 9.02 5.08
CA GLU A 275 -10.19 8.62 6.14
C GLU A 275 -10.88 7.79 7.24
N ASP A 276 -10.11 6.89 7.86
CA ASP A 276 -10.34 6.44 9.24
C ASP A 276 -9.18 6.97 10.10
N SER A 277 -9.36 8.19 10.62
CA SER A 277 -8.27 8.89 11.30
C SER A 277 -7.96 8.43 12.72
N GLU A 278 -8.82 7.56 13.25
CA GLU A 278 -8.59 6.90 14.52
C GLU A 278 -7.90 5.55 14.36
N GLY A 279 -7.94 4.98 13.15
CA GLY A 279 -7.38 3.66 12.86
C GLY A 279 -8.08 2.57 13.66
N LYS A 280 -9.40 2.70 13.85
CA LYS A 280 -10.18 1.74 14.66
C LYS A 280 -10.71 0.59 13.80
N SER A 281 -11.23 0.91 12.62
CA SER A 281 -11.84 -0.06 11.71
C SER A 281 -10.86 -0.39 10.56
N LEU A 282 -10.51 0.64 9.79
CA LEU A 282 -9.59 0.52 8.66
C LEU A 282 -8.24 1.10 9.09
N ARG A 283 -7.34 0.21 9.54
CA ARG A 283 -6.03 0.61 10.09
C ARG A 283 -5.02 0.99 9.01
N PHE A 284 -4.87 0.11 8.02
CA PHE A 284 -3.99 0.26 6.87
C PHE A 284 -4.76 -0.27 5.67
N ILE A 285 -4.67 0.39 4.52
CA ILE A 285 -5.34 -0.05 3.30
C ILE A 285 -4.36 -0.06 2.14
N SER A 286 -4.48 -1.05 1.27
CA SER A 286 -3.63 -1.18 0.07
C SER A 286 -4.46 -1.20 -1.21
N GLU A 287 -5.78 -1.33 -1.09
CA GLU A 287 -6.71 -1.44 -2.21
C GLU A 287 -7.98 -0.66 -1.92
N VAL A 288 -8.47 0.05 -2.94
CA VAL A 288 -9.77 0.71 -2.95
C VAL A 288 -10.33 0.60 -4.35
N GLU A 289 -11.43 -0.14 -4.52
CA GLU A 289 -12.10 -0.32 -5.81
C GLU A 289 -13.58 0.04 -5.72
N GLU A 290 -14.02 0.93 -6.60
CA GLU A 290 -15.43 1.29 -6.72
C GLU A 290 -16.15 0.35 -7.70
N LYS A 291 -17.14 -0.39 -7.20
CA LYS A 291 -17.89 -1.38 -7.98
C LYS A 291 -19.33 -1.47 -7.50
N ASN A 292 -20.28 -1.34 -8.43
CA ASN A 292 -21.73 -1.51 -8.20
C ASN A 292 -22.27 -0.65 -7.05
N GLY A 293 -21.93 0.65 -7.03
CA GLY A 293 -22.35 1.57 -5.95
C GLY A 293 -21.71 1.27 -4.59
N LYS A 294 -20.64 0.48 -4.56
CA LYS A 294 -19.90 0.16 -3.34
C LYS A 294 -18.43 0.48 -3.50
N LEU A 295 -17.81 0.89 -2.41
CA LEU A 295 -16.37 1.03 -2.32
C LEU A 295 -15.80 -0.16 -1.54
N TRP A 296 -15.00 -1.00 -2.20
CA TRP A 296 -14.37 -2.19 -1.63
C TRP A 296 -12.93 -1.91 -1.25
N ILE A 297 -12.55 -2.30 -0.04
CA ILE A 297 -11.29 -1.88 0.56
C ILE A 297 -10.54 -3.09 1.08
N GLY A 298 -9.31 -3.27 0.62
CA GLY A 298 -8.40 -4.32 1.04
C GLY A 298 -7.23 -3.78 1.86
N SER A 299 -6.55 -4.69 2.55
CA SER A 299 -5.35 -4.40 3.32
C SER A 299 -4.32 -5.52 3.20
N VAL A 300 -3.13 -5.18 2.72
CA VAL A 300 -1.97 -6.07 2.73
C VAL A 300 -1.57 -6.52 4.15
N MET A 301 -1.94 -5.75 5.18
CA MET A 301 -1.58 -6.02 6.57
C MET A 301 -2.71 -6.59 7.43
N MET A 302 -3.97 -6.38 7.05
CA MET A 302 -5.12 -6.68 7.90
C MET A 302 -6.00 -7.78 7.30
N PRO A 303 -6.50 -8.73 8.10
CA PRO A 303 -7.28 -9.87 7.62
C PRO A 303 -8.76 -9.48 7.41
N PHE A 304 -9.03 -8.49 6.56
CA PHE A 304 -10.40 -8.05 6.28
C PHE A 304 -10.56 -7.52 4.86
N ILE A 305 -11.81 -7.48 4.41
CA ILE A 305 -12.29 -6.54 3.40
C ILE A 305 -13.28 -5.59 4.06
N GLY A 306 -13.08 -4.29 3.88
CA GLY A 306 -14.09 -3.29 4.21
C GLY A 306 -14.94 -2.99 2.99
N PHE A 307 -16.22 -2.68 3.19
CA PHE A 307 -16.99 -2.04 2.13
C PHE A 307 -17.92 -0.95 2.64
N TYR A 308 -18.13 0.05 1.78
CA TYR A 308 -19.05 1.16 2.00
C TYR A 308 -20.10 1.19 0.89
N ASN A 309 -21.37 1.42 1.24
CA ASN A 309 -22.38 1.75 0.24
C ASN A 309 -22.25 3.24 -0.13
N ARG A 310 -22.38 3.54 -1.42
CA ARG A 310 -22.36 4.90 -1.98
C ARG A 310 -23.68 5.22 -2.67
#